data_AF-A0A969ZJI5-F1
#
_entry.id   AF-A0A969ZJI5-F1
#
_cell.length_a   1.000
_cell.length_b   1.000
_cell.length_c   1.000
_cell.angle_alpha   90.00
_cell.angle_beta   90.00
_cell.angle_gamma   90.00
#
_symmetry.space_group_name_H-M   'P 1'
#
loop_
_entity.id
_entity.type
_entity.pdbx_description
1 polymer ?
#
loop_
_entity_poly.entity_id
_entity_poly.type
_entity_poly.pdbx_seq_one_letter_code
_entity_poly.pdbx_strand_id
1 'polypeptide(L)'
;MSESRNLDMFTSNIDESSYTIEFSIKQKILEKTLNRVKQRWSLLRIIAAASILFILSTAFIPGTAVNALCKKIFSFIPGVGVVQNSDESGRIVSVLENPVRVTDGEMFVEVKSAYIKDKTLNLYIKTNVGTAGEDITDPVEFKKFYAAETAPALFMLSGNERIKSGHSVFGGPSFESRVYFIDTSFYLDDANIKQKTFKFEMESFKSLIEIEMSPVTKGTTPESMDNVAIIDDVMIFAETSRQGSTLEVLISAVAPKDFKDIRFHLYEPEKEVLKDSVHIIDKKGNIYKPDDGKRKQNNERINNLHFDIPEETEGLKLVVPQIFYSRRYDQNGIKVAMPELGKEIRINKVLDMPGSRILIENGSLIPAGDPMLPEEFKKYNCLRILASATKGEGSAETVLRVIPSLEIPETLGGFRLVSQSAYSDLWGIEQRGYSFATFDEIEKTRKINLKFDIEYTMKGPWEIGLK
;
A
#
# COMPACT_ATOMS: atom_id res chain seq x y z
N MET A 1 -38.27 28.47 -57.68
CA MET A 1 -37.40 27.82 -56.68
C MET A 1 -37.95 26.44 -56.43
N SER A 2 -37.12 25.42 -56.63
CA SER A 2 -37.51 24.00 -56.74
C SER A 2 -37.52 23.31 -55.38
N GLU A 3 -38.64 22.69 -55.05
CA GLU A 3 -38.85 21.76 -53.94
C GLU A 3 -38.11 20.43 -54.17
N SER A 4 -37.38 19.95 -53.15
CA SER A 4 -36.59 18.73 -53.24
C SER A 4 -37.46 17.48 -53.02
N ARG A 5 -37.94 16.90 -54.13
CA ARG A 5 -38.79 15.69 -54.20
C ARG A 5 -38.18 14.36 -53.73
N ASN A 6 -36.97 14.34 -53.16
CA ASN A 6 -36.23 13.09 -52.93
C ASN A 6 -36.18 12.61 -51.48
N LEU A 7 -36.64 13.40 -50.49
CA LEU A 7 -36.67 12.94 -49.09
C LEU A 7 -37.96 12.18 -48.75
N ASP A 8 -39.12 12.60 -49.30
CA ASP A 8 -40.43 12.05 -48.96
C ASP A 8 -40.69 10.64 -49.52
N MET A 9 -39.92 10.21 -50.52
CA MET A 9 -39.97 8.83 -51.05
C MET A 9 -39.24 7.81 -50.19
N PHE A 10 -38.35 8.24 -49.28
CA PHE A 10 -37.56 7.31 -48.47
C PHE A 10 -38.27 6.92 -47.17
N THR A 11 -39.15 7.77 -46.65
CA THR A 11 -39.84 7.56 -45.38
C THR A 11 -41.23 6.94 -45.52
N SER A 12 -41.82 6.95 -46.72
CA SER A 12 -43.19 6.47 -46.98
C SER A 12 -43.34 4.94 -47.04
N ASN A 13 -42.23 4.19 -47.07
CA ASN A 13 -42.23 2.72 -47.12
C ASN A 13 -41.66 2.05 -45.86
N ILE A 14 -41.47 2.79 -44.77
CA ILE A 14 -40.98 2.23 -43.50
C ILE A 14 -42.18 1.97 -42.58
N ASP A 15 -42.67 0.74 -42.59
CA ASP A 15 -43.68 0.26 -41.65
C ASP A 15 -43.02 0.08 -40.26
N GLU A 16 -43.45 0.87 -39.26
CA GLU A 16 -42.92 0.84 -37.89
C GLU A 16 -43.03 -0.54 -37.22
N SER A 17 -43.91 -1.42 -37.72
CA SER A 17 -44.01 -2.81 -37.25
C SER A 17 -42.79 -3.67 -37.61
N SER A 18 -41.97 -3.23 -38.59
CA SER A 18 -40.74 -3.91 -39.04
C SER A 18 -39.59 -3.85 -38.02
N TYR A 19 -39.68 -2.98 -37.02
CA TYR A 19 -38.65 -2.80 -35.97
C TYR A 19 -39.03 -3.38 -34.62
N THR A 20 -40.14 -4.11 -34.54
CA THR A 20 -40.48 -4.91 -33.36
C THR A 20 -39.63 -6.18 -33.33
N ILE A 21 -38.38 -6.06 -32.88
CA ILE A 21 -37.53 -7.23 -32.61
C ILE A 21 -38.21 -8.04 -31.50
N GLU A 22 -38.68 -9.26 -31.82
CA GLU A 22 -39.28 -10.18 -30.86
C GLU A 22 -38.39 -10.33 -29.62
N PHE A 23 -39.00 -10.32 -28.44
CA PHE A 23 -38.33 -10.48 -27.14
C PHE A 23 -37.43 -11.73 -27.10
N SER A 24 -37.84 -12.79 -27.79
CA SER A 24 -37.09 -14.04 -27.96
C SER A 24 -35.73 -13.86 -28.66
N ILE A 25 -35.63 -12.93 -29.61
CA ILE A 25 -34.41 -12.63 -30.37
C ILE A 25 -33.48 -11.75 -29.53
N LYS A 26 -34.02 -10.77 -28.78
CA LYS A 26 -33.23 -9.99 -27.81
C LYS A 26 -32.58 -10.88 -26.74
N GLN A 27 -33.31 -11.88 -26.23
CA GLN A 27 -32.80 -12.81 -25.24
C GLN A 27 -31.69 -13.71 -25.81
N LYS A 28 -31.85 -14.22 -27.03
CA LYS A 28 -30.81 -14.99 -27.74
C LYS A 28 -29.56 -14.16 -28.03
N ILE A 29 -29.70 -12.88 -28.38
CA ILE A 29 -28.55 -11.98 -28.60
C ILE A 29 -27.82 -11.71 -27.28
N LEU A 30 -28.55 -11.49 -26.17
CA LEU A 30 -27.98 -11.31 -24.84
C LEU A 30 -27.22 -12.56 -24.36
N GLU A 31 -27.80 -13.76 -24.50
CA GLU A 31 -27.14 -15.02 -24.12
C GLU A 31 -25.92 -15.31 -24.99
N LYS A 32 -25.99 -15.07 -26.30
CA LYS A 32 -24.86 -15.29 -27.22
C LYS A 32 -23.74 -14.28 -27.00
N THR A 33 -24.09 -13.07 -26.55
CA THR A 33 -23.12 -12.03 -26.16
C THR A 33 -22.51 -12.35 -24.80
N LEU A 34 -23.30 -12.76 -23.81
CA LEU A 34 -22.82 -13.23 -22.49
C LEU A 34 -21.90 -14.45 -22.63
N ASN A 35 -22.24 -15.41 -23.51
CA ASN A 35 -21.40 -16.59 -23.75
C ASN A 35 -20.11 -16.25 -24.52
N ARG A 36 -20.14 -15.31 -25.47
CA ARG A 36 -18.93 -14.78 -26.12
C ARG A 36 -18.04 -14.02 -25.16
N VAL A 37 -18.62 -13.25 -24.24
CA VAL A 37 -17.88 -12.54 -23.18
C VAL A 37 -17.27 -13.53 -22.20
N LYS A 38 -18.01 -14.58 -21.77
CA LYS A 38 -17.47 -15.67 -20.94
C LYS A 38 -16.34 -16.46 -21.63
N GLN A 39 -16.46 -16.79 -22.93
CA GLN A 39 -15.41 -17.51 -23.67
C GLN A 39 -14.16 -16.66 -23.92
N ARG A 40 -14.29 -15.36 -24.27
CA ARG A 40 -13.15 -14.44 -24.41
C ARG A 40 -12.37 -14.28 -23.11
N TRP A 41 -13.07 -14.29 -21.97
CA TRP A 41 -12.43 -14.22 -20.65
C TRP A 41 -11.74 -15.52 -20.23
N SER A 42 -12.21 -16.69 -20.69
CA SER A 42 -11.56 -17.98 -20.40
C SER A 42 -10.29 -18.24 -21.22
N LEU A 43 -10.26 -17.84 -22.50
CA LEU A 43 -9.12 -18.06 -23.41
C LEU A 43 -7.93 -17.13 -23.11
N LEU A 44 -8.19 -15.89 -22.68
CA LEU A 44 -7.14 -14.97 -22.23
C LEU A 44 -6.42 -15.46 -20.96
N ARG A 45 -7.13 -16.18 -20.07
CA ARG A 45 -6.54 -16.77 -18.85
C ARG A 45 -5.59 -17.94 -19.15
N ILE A 46 -5.87 -18.76 -20.16
CA ILE A 46 -5.05 -19.93 -20.52
C ILE A 46 -3.78 -19.53 -21.29
N ILE A 47 -3.85 -18.50 -22.14
CA ILE A 47 -2.70 -18.01 -22.92
C ILE A 47 -1.69 -17.26 -22.02
N ALA A 48 -2.18 -16.57 -20.98
CA ALA A 48 -1.34 -16.02 -19.92
C ALA A 48 -0.60 -17.14 -19.15
N ALA A 49 -1.31 -18.21 -18.75
CA ALA A 49 -0.73 -19.35 -18.02
C ALA A 49 0.34 -20.14 -18.82
N ALA A 50 0.17 -20.31 -20.14
CA ALA A 50 1.11 -21.06 -20.98
C ALA A 50 2.41 -20.27 -21.30
N SER A 51 2.33 -18.95 -21.38
CA SER A 51 3.50 -18.08 -21.60
C SER A 51 4.40 -18.00 -20.36
N ILE A 52 3.81 -18.19 -19.18
CA ILE A 52 4.48 -18.30 -17.87
C ILE A 52 5.30 -19.60 -17.77
N LEU A 53 4.82 -20.71 -18.35
CA LEU A 53 5.48 -22.02 -18.31
C LEU A 53 6.77 -22.13 -19.15
N PHE A 54 6.90 -21.42 -20.28
CA PHE A 54 8.08 -21.55 -21.16
C PHE A 54 9.30 -20.74 -20.69
N ILE A 55 9.07 -19.77 -19.79
CA ILE A 55 10.11 -18.93 -19.16
C ILE A 55 10.80 -19.68 -17.99
N LEU A 56 10.22 -20.80 -17.54
CA LEU A 56 10.64 -21.62 -16.40
C LEU A 56 12.05 -22.23 -16.48
N SER A 57 12.71 -22.23 -17.64
CA SER A 57 13.92 -23.05 -17.85
C SER A 57 15.27 -22.38 -17.59
N THR A 58 15.34 -21.07 -17.29
CA THR A 58 16.65 -20.35 -17.26
C THR A 58 17.01 -19.63 -15.95
N ALA A 59 16.27 -19.80 -14.85
CA ALA A 59 16.41 -19.00 -13.61
C ALA A 59 17.24 -19.64 -12.46
N PHE A 60 17.93 -20.76 -12.68
CA PHE A 60 18.46 -21.61 -11.61
C PHE A 60 19.87 -21.25 -11.08
N ILE A 61 20.30 -19.98 -11.08
CA ILE A 61 21.65 -19.59 -10.64
C ILE A 61 21.61 -18.44 -9.60
N PRO A 62 22.02 -18.68 -8.34
CA PRO A 62 22.26 -17.63 -7.33
C PRO A 62 23.29 -16.59 -7.79
N GLY A 63 23.11 -15.31 -7.41
CA GLY A 63 24.04 -14.22 -7.77
C GLY A 63 23.76 -13.55 -9.13
N THR A 64 22.50 -13.54 -9.57
CA THR A 64 22.09 -12.93 -10.85
C THR A 64 21.25 -11.67 -10.67
N ALA A 65 21.38 -10.72 -11.59
CA ALA A 65 20.67 -9.44 -11.60
C ALA A 65 19.13 -9.55 -11.53
N VAL A 66 18.58 -10.69 -11.96
CA VAL A 66 17.13 -10.99 -11.91
C VAL A 66 16.67 -11.30 -10.47
N ASN A 67 17.50 -11.98 -9.68
CA ASN A 67 17.24 -12.20 -8.25
C ASN A 67 17.28 -10.86 -7.49
N ALA A 68 18.30 -10.04 -7.75
CA ALA A 68 18.42 -8.69 -7.18
C ALA A 68 17.26 -7.76 -7.56
N LEU A 69 16.73 -7.91 -8.78
CA LEU A 69 15.57 -7.17 -9.24
C LEU A 69 14.32 -7.56 -8.48
N CYS A 70 14.01 -8.85 -8.38
CA CYS A 70 12.82 -9.31 -7.68
C CYS A 70 12.86 -8.90 -6.21
N LYS A 71 14.01 -9.02 -5.53
CA LYS A 71 14.23 -8.45 -4.19
C LYS A 71 13.87 -6.96 -4.08
N LYS A 72 14.08 -6.18 -5.16
CA LYS A 72 13.99 -4.71 -5.14
C LYS A 72 12.76 -4.09 -5.79
N ILE A 73 12.06 -4.79 -6.68
CA ILE A 73 10.70 -4.39 -7.05
C ILE A 73 9.79 -4.44 -5.81
N PHE A 74 10.04 -5.41 -4.92
CA PHE A 74 9.26 -5.62 -3.70
C PHE A 74 9.81 -4.90 -2.46
N SER A 75 11.02 -4.34 -2.52
CA SER A 75 11.52 -3.41 -1.48
C SER A 75 10.99 -1.99 -1.65
N PHE A 76 10.24 -1.70 -2.72
CA PHE A 76 9.68 -0.37 -2.93
C PHE A 76 8.41 -0.19 -2.11
N ILE A 77 8.65 0.49 -0.99
CA ILE A 77 7.76 0.79 0.13
C ILE A 77 7.57 -0.39 1.10
N PRO A 78 8.50 -0.62 2.04
CA PRO A 78 8.22 -1.49 3.18
C PRO A 78 7.09 -0.84 3.99
N GLY A 79 5.90 -1.46 3.97
CA GLY A 79 4.65 -0.95 4.54
C GLY A 79 3.56 -0.56 3.53
N VAL A 80 3.81 -0.61 2.22
CA VAL A 80 2.77 -0.45 1.18
C VAL A 80 3.00 -1.54 0.14
N GLY A 81 2.05 -2.45 -0.03
CA GLY A 81 2.12 -3.46 -1.07
C GLY A 81 2.29 -2.85 -2.45
N VAL A 82 3.08 -3.48 -3.32
CA VAL A 82 3.21 -3.07 -4.71
C VAL A 82 1.85 -3.26 -5.38
N VAL A 83 1.22 -2.13 -5.66
CA VAL A 83 -0.07 -2.03 -6.33
C VAL A 83 0.13 -2.11 -7.84
N GLN A 84 -0.35 -3.18 -8.48
CA GLN A 84 -0.31 -3.27 -9.95
C GLN A 84 -1.33 -2.29 -10.56
N ASN A 85 -0.86 -1.37 -11.40
CA ASN A 85 -1.68 -0.58 -12.32
C ASN A 85 -1.58 -1.28 -13.69
N SER A 86 -2.67 -1.89 -14.19
CA SER A 86 -2.64 -2.68 -15.43
C SER A 86 -2.33 -1.86 -16.69
N ASP A 87 -2.42 -0.52 -16.61
CA ASP A 87 -2.46 0.32 -17.81
C ASP A 87 -1.26 1.29 -17.94
N GLU A 88 -0.35 1.37 -16.96
CA GLU A 88 0.85 2.26 -17.00
C GLU A 88 2.08 1.68 -16.25
N SER A 89 2.35 0.37 -16.37
CA SER A 89 3.53 -0.21 -15.73
C SER A 89 4.81 0.12 -16.50
N GLY A 90 5.44 1.25 -16.18
CA GLY A 90 6.80 1.54 -16.57
C GLY A 90 7.77 0.39 -16.23
N ARG A 91 8.70 0.07 -17.14
CA ARG A 91 9.58 -1.10 -17.00
C ARG A 91 10.79 -0.75 -16.12
N ILE A 92 11.08 -1.60 -15.13
CA ILE A 92 12.33 -1.50 -14.37
C ILE A 92 13.46 -2.09 -15.21
N VAL A 93 14.51 -1.30 -15.43
CA VAL A 93 15.60 -1.62 -16.37
C VAL A 93 16.94 -1.88 -15.68
N SER A 94 17.11 -1.44 -14.44
CA SER A 94 18.34 -1.65 -13.65
C SER A 94 18.06 -1.58 -12.15
N VAL A 95 18.84 -2.30 -11.33
CA VAL A 95 18.73 -2.32 -9.86
C VAL A 95 20.09 -2.41 -9.18
N LEU A 96 20.23 -1.84 -7.99
CA LEU A 96 21.36 -2.12 -7.11
C LEU A 96 21.34 -3.61 -6.75
N GLU A 97 22.46 -4.30 -6.58
CA GLU A 97 22.41 -5.70 -6.10
C GLU A 97 22.45 -5.78 -4.57
N ASN A 98 23.49 -5.21 -3.96
CA ASN A 98 23.68 -5.23 -2.51
C ASN A 98 23.59 -3.81 -1.93
N PRO A 99 23.09 -3.64 -0.69
CA PRO A 99 23.15 -2.36 -0.01
C PRO A 99 24.59 -1.83 0.04
N VAL A 100 24.75 -0.52 -0.13
CA VAL A 100 26.04 0.16 -0.04
C VAL A 100 26.03 1.06 1.18
N ARG A 101 26.95 0.83 2.12
CA ARG A 101 27.12 1.67 3.31
C ARG A 101 28.47 2.38 3.25
N VAL A 102 28.44 3.70 3.40
CA VAL A 102 29.60 4.57 3.47
C VAL A 102 29.55 5.32 4.80
N THR A 103 30.68 5.44 5.49
CA THR A 103 30.81 6.09 6.79
C THR A 103 31.82 7.22 6.75
N ASP A 104 31.55 8.32 7.44
CA ASP A 104 32.44 9.47 7.62
C ASP A 104 32.35 9.93 9.09
N GLY A 105 33.29 9.45 9.92
CA GLY A 105 33.21 9.61 11.38
C GLY A 105 31.97 8.91 11.96
N GLU A 106 31.15 9.65 12.70
CA GLU A 106 29.87 9.16 13.26
C GLU A 106 28.72 9.19 12.25
N MET A 107 28.92 9.86 11.10
CA MET A 107 27.93 9.91 10.04
C MET A 107 28.01 8.69 9.13
N PHE A 108 26.88 8.25 8.61
CA PHE A 108 26.82 7.23 7.58
C PHE A 108 25.72 7.51 6.57
N VAL A 109 25.95 7.03 5.36
CA VAL A 109 24.93 6.93 4.32
C VAL A 109 24.88 5.48 3.86
N GLU A 110 23.72 4.86 3.98
CA GLU A 110 23.47 3.49 3.55
C GLU A 110 22.39 3.49 2.46
N VAL A 111 22.79 3.32 1.20
CA VAL A 111 21.87 3.08 0.08
C VAL A 111 21.38 1.64 0.19
N LYS A 112 20.20 1.48 0.79
CA LYS A 112 19.56 0.18 0.98
C LYS A 112 19.06 -0.39 -0.35
N SER A 113 18.50 0.45 -1.21
CA SER A 113 18.08 0.04 -2.55
C SER A 113 18.17 1.18 -3.57
N ALA A 114 18.33 0.80 -4.83
CA ALA A 114 18.17 1.70 -5.97
C ALA A 114 17.58 0.93 -7.16
N TYR A 115 16.75 1.59 -7.98
CA TYR A 115 16.33 1.08 -9.28
C TYR A 115 16.16 2.17 -10.31
N ILE A 116 16.13 1.78 -11.58
CA ILE A 116 15.70 2.65 -12.69
C ILE A 116 14.38 2.12 -13.23
N LYS A 117 13.32 2.94 -13.15
CA LYS A 117 12.03 2.69 -13.79
C LYS A 117 11.82 3.73 -14.87
N ASP A 118 11.63 3.28 -16.11
CA ASP A 118 11.60 4.13 -17.30
C ASP A 118 12.86 5.01 -17.41
N LYS A 119 12.74 6.29 -17.03
CA LYS A 119 13.83 7.28 -17.02
C LYS A 119 14.10 7.86 -15.63
N THR A 120 13.70 7.17 -14.57
CA THR A 120 13.84 7.67 -13.20
C THR A 120 14.64 6.70 -12.36
N LEU A 121 15.81 7.15 -11.89
CA LEU A 121 16.57 6.48 -10.84
C LEU A 121 15.93 6.82 -9.50
N ASN A 122 15.54 5.80 -8.76
CA ASN A 122 14.96 5.94 -7.44
C ASN A 122 15.93 5.32 -6.43
N LEU A 123 16.16 5.99 -5.31
CA LEU A 123 17.02 5.56 -4.22
C LEU A 123 16.25 5.51 -2.91
N TYR A 124 16.56 4.51 -2.10
CA TYR A 124 16.16 4.44 -0.70
C TYR A 124 17.41 4.42 0.17
N ILE A 125 17.50 5.40 1.06
CA ILE A 125 18.70 5.69 1.84
C ILE A 125 18.34 5.69 3.31
N LYS A 126 19.18 5.05 4.13
CA LYS A 126 19.19 5.15 5.59
C LYS A 126 20.43 5.95 5.99
N THR A 127 20.27 6.97 6.82
CA THR A 127 21.36 7.90 7.13
C THR A 127 21.12 8.60 8.47
N ASN A 128 22.17 9.18 9.02
CA ASN A 128 22.15 10.13 10.14
C ASN A 128 22.88 11.44 9.78
N VAL A 129 23.16 11.71 8.50
CA VAL A 129 23.84 12.94 8.07
C VAL A 129 22.99 14.17 8.43
N GLY A 130 23.63 15.21 8.97
CA GLY A 130 22.94 16.44 9.41
C GLY A 130 22.13 16.29 10.71
N THR A 131 22.11 15.10 11.32
CA THR A 131 21.48 14.81 12.62
C THR A 131 22.42 14.11 13.59
N ALA A 132 23.50 13.50 13.09
CA ALA A 132 24.63 13.03 13.88
C ALA A 132 25.54 14.21 14.27
N GLY A 133 26.00 14.20 15.51
CA GLY A 133 26.61 15.37 16.16
C GLY A 133 25.57 16.15 16.96
N GLU A 134 25.94 16.58 18.15
CA GLU A 134 25.09 17.09 19.24
C GLU A 134 24.28 18.37 18.94
N ASP A 135 24.24 18.85 17.69
CA ASP A 135 23.79 20.22 17.38
C ASP A 135 22.26 20.40 17.34
N ILE A 136 21.46 19.36 17.11
CA ILE A 136 19.98 19.48 17.14
C ILE A 136 19.44 18.98 18.48
N THR A 137 19.55 19.80 19.51
CA THR A 137 18.96 19.52 20.84
C THR A 137 17.50 19.98 20.95
N ASP A 138 17.05 20.87 20.08
CA ASP A 138 15.68 21.39 20.07
C ASP A 138 14.73 20.54 19.18
N PRO A 139 13.65 19.97 19.74
CA PRO A 139 12.61 19.30 18.96
C PRO A 139 11.97 20.14 17.84
N VAL A 140 11.96 21.47 17.96
CA VAL A 140 11.42 22.36 16.90
C VAL A 140 12.36 22.41 15.70
N GLU A 141 13.67 22.52 15.92
CA GLU A 141 14.68 22.44 14.85
C GLU A 141 14.69 21.06 14.21
N PHE A 142 14.52 20.01 15.01
CA PHE A 142 14.36 18.66 14.50
C PHE A 142 13.13 18.53 13.58
N LYS A 143 12.00 19.16 13.91
CA LYS A 143 10.83 19.18 13.02
C LYS A 143 11.10 19.88 11.68
N LYS A 144 11.85 20.98 11.67
CA LYS A 144 12.24 21.67 10.43
C LYS A 144 13.14 20.80 9.55
N PHE A 145 14.02 20.03 10.16
CA PHE A 145 14.83 19.03 9.46
C PHE A 145 13.96 18.00 8.73
N TYR A 146 12.94 17.42 9.39
CA TYR A 146 12.02 16.47 8.73
C TYR A 146 11.09 17.09 7.70
N ALA A 147 10.75 18.36 7.87
CA ALA A 147 10.04 19.13 6.84
C ALA A 147 10.93 19.39 5.60
N ALA A 148 12.15 18.85 5.57
CA ALA A 148 13.17 19.04 4.53
C ALA A 148 13.65 20.49 4.39
N GLU A 149 13.40 21.36 5.38
CA GLU A 149 13.85 22.74 5.35
C GLU A 149 15.36 22.84 5.56
N THR A 150 15.92 21.96 6.39
CA THR A 150 17.34 21.92 6.75
C THR A 150 18.00 20.57 6.48
N ALA A 151 17.27 19.62 5.88
CA ALA A 151 17.82 18.32 5.53
C ALA A 151 18.88 18.45 4.42
N PRO A 152 20.02 17.74 4.52
CA PRO A 152 21.08 17.83 3.53
C PRO A 152 20.59 17.35 2.16
N ALA A 153 20.87 18.15 1.11
CA ALA A 153 20.50 17.76 -0.23
C ALA A 153 21.42 16.65 -0.77
N LEU A 154 20.83 15.75 -1.55
CA LEU A 154 21.54 14.70 -2.27
C LEU A 154 21.67 15.08 -3.76
N PHE A 155 22.85 14.85 -4.31
CA PHE A 155 23.19 15.14 -5.69
C PHE A 155 23.75 13.91 -6.37
N MET A 156 23.30 13.65 -7.60
CA MET A 156 23.88 12.65 -8.48
C MET A 156 24.94 13.32 -9.35
N LEU A 157 26.11 12.70 -9.46
CA LEU A 157 27.18 13.13 -10.36
C LEU A 157 27.05 12.44 -11.71
N SER A 158 26.92 13.22 -12.77
CA SER A 158 26.82 12.72 -14.15
C SER A 158 27.81 13.47 -15.04
N GLY A 159 28.96 12.84 -15.33
CA GLY A 159 30.06 13.52 -16.01
C GLY A 159 30.59 14.68 -15.16
N ASN A 160 30.49 15.91 -15.68
CA ASN A 160 30.87 17.14 -14.97
C ASN A 160 29.68 17.85 -14.30
N GLU A 161 28.47 17.28 -14.38
CA GLU A 161 27.26 17.90 -13.84
C GLU A 161 26.88 17.32 -12.47
N ARG A 162 26.39 18.21 -11.61
CA ARG A 162 25.85 17.90 -10.28
C ARG A 162 24.33 18.08 -10.31
N ILE A 163 23.60 16.97 -10.37
CA ILE A 163 22.14 16.96 -10.55
C ILE A 163 21.49 16.81 -9.18
N LYS A 164 20.70 17.79 -8.75
CA LYS A 164 19.92 17.70 -7.50
C LYS A 164 18.75 16.73 -7.67
N SER A 165 18.41 15.99 -6.61
CA SER A 165 17.23 15.13 -6.60
C SER A 165 15.95 15.91 -6.94
N GLY A 166 15.12 15.36 -7.84
CA GLY A 166 13.86 15.99 -8.26
C GLY A 166 12.76 15.88 -7.22
N HIS A 167 12.79 14.84 -6.40
CA HIS A 167 11.85 14.62 -5.29
C HIS A 167 12.56 13.87 -4.16
N SER A 168 12.31 14.25 -2.92
CA SER A 168 12.82 13.56 -1.72
C SER A 168 11.75 13.57 -0.63
N VAL A 169 11.45 12.39 -0.08
CA VAL A 169 10.58 12.20 1.08
C VAL A 169 11.41 11.68 2.22
N PHE A 170 11.19 12.24 3.41
CA PHE A 170 11.92 11.89 4.62
C PHE A 170 11.02 11.09 5.55
N GLY A 171 11.53 10.00 6.12
CA GLY A 171 10.76 9.08 6.95
C GLY A 171 11.50 8.60 8.19
N GLY A 172 10.74 8.08 9.16
CA GLY A 172 11.26 7.47 10.38
C GLY A 172 11.99 8.43 11.33
N PRO A 173 11.37 9.54 11.78
CA PRO A 173 12.02 10.45 12.70
C PRO A 173 12.25 9.81 14.06
N SER A 174 13.48 9.44 14.35
CA SER A 174 13.88 9.12 15.72
C SER A 174 14.81 10.20 16.24
N PHE A 175 14.25 11.06 17.09
CA PHE A 175 15.04 12.05 17.83
C PHE A 175 16.08 11.39 18.72
N GLU A 176 15.77 10.19 19.24
CA GLU A 176 16.65 9.43 20.12
C GLU A 176 17.84 8.83 19.37
N SER A 177 17.61 8.21 18.20
CA SER A 177 18.68 7.54 17.46
C SER A 177 19.39 8.43 16.44
N ARG A 178 18.79 9.58 16.09
CA ARG A 178 19.23 10.49 15.02
C ARG A 178 19.26 9.86 13.63
N VAL A 179 18.71 8.66 13.46
CA VAL A 179 18.66 7.97 12.16
C VAL A 179 17.35 8.26 11.48
N TYR A 180 17.40 8.47 10.17
CA TYR A 180 16.23 8.70 9.33
C TYR A 180 16.42 8.06 7.94
N PHE A 181 15.33 8.07 7.16
CA PHE A 181 15.32 7.55 5.80
C PHE A 181 15.00 8.63 4.77
N ILE A 182 15.53 8.44 3.56
CA ILE A 182 15.26 9.28 2.39
C ILE A 182 14.82 8.37 1.24
N ASP A 183 13.61 8.61 0.74
CA ASP A 183 13.12 8.09 -0.53
C ASP A 183 13.28 9.21 -1.56
N THR A 184 14.15 9.05 -2.55
CA THR A 184 14.51 10.12 -3.49
C THR A 184 14.60 9.64 -4.93
N SER A 185 14.41 10.56 -5.88
CA SER A 185 14.45 10.25 -7.31
C SER A 185 15.19 11.28 -8.16
N PHE A 186 15.83 10.77 -9.21
CA PHE A 186 16.56 11.52 -10.23
C PHE A 186 16.03 11.16 -11.60
N TYR A 187 15.74 12.17 -12.42
CA TYR A 187 15.45 11.96 -13.83
C TYR A 187 16.76 11.73 -14.59
N LEU A 188 16.80 10.65 -15.36
CA LEU A 188 17.93 10.24 -16.18
C LEU A 188 17.65 10.60 -17.64
N ASP A 189 18.69 11.04 -18.34
CA ASP A 189 18.68 11.07 -19.80
C ASP A 189 18.93 9.66 -20.37
N ASP A 190 18.76 9.51 -21.69
CA ASP A 190 18.90 8.21 -22.35
C ASP A 190 20.33 7.64 -22.27
N ALA A 191 21.34 8.50 -22.09
CA ALA A 191 22.73 8.10 -21.90
C ALA A 191 22.97 7.51 -20.50
N ASN A 192 22.33 8.08 -19.48
CA ASN A 192 22.53 7.72 -18.08
C ASN A 192 21.76 6.46 -17.67
N ILE A 193 20.67 6.11 -18.36
CA ILE A 193 19.90 4.89 -18.09
C ILE A 193 20.76 3.61 -18.22
N LYS A 194 21.78 3.65 -19.10
CA LYS A 194 22.66 2.50 -19.36
C LYS A 194 23.92 2.49 -18.51
N GLN A 195 24.10 3.47 -17.61
CA GLN A 195 25.25 3.49 -16.72
C GLN A 195 25.17 2.33 -15.72
N LYS A 196 26.31 1.67 -15.49
CA LYS A 196 26.45 0.64 -14.46
C LYS A 196 26.73 1.22 -13.09
N THR A 197 27.32 2.41 -13.02
CA THR A 197 27.77 2.99 -11.76
C THR A 197 27.20 4.37 -11.62
N PHE A 198 26.60 4.65 -10.47
CA PHE A 198 26.10 5.98 -10.11
C PHE A 198 26.85 6.48 -8.89
N LYS A 199 27.21 7.76 -8.92
CA LYS A 199 27.98 8.43 -7.87
C LYS A 199 27.14 9.55 -7.28
N PHE A 200 27.16 9.70 -5.96
CA PHE A 200 26.39 10.70 -5.24
C PHE A 200 27.23 11.45 -4.23
N GLU A 201 26.88 12.71 -4.07
CA GLU A 201 27.34 13.58 -3.00
C GLU A 201 26.14 13.98 -2.15
N MET A 202 26.33 13.97 -0.83
CA MET A 202 25.35 14.50 0.11
C MET A 202 25.96 15.71 0.80
N GLU A 203 25.20 16.80 0.92
CA GLU A 203 25.65 17.96 1.70
C GLU A 203 26.04 17.54 3.11
N SER A 204 27.10 18.15 3.64
CA SER A 204 27.66 17.83 4.97
C SER A 204 28.18 16.39 5.15
N PHE A 205 28.33 15.61 4.06
CA PHE A 205 28.96 14.29 4.07
C PHE A 205 30.13 14.28 3.08
N LYS A 206 31.36 14.06 3.55
CA LYS A 206 32.56 14.24 2.70
C LYS A 206 32.82 13.07 1.77
N SER A 207 32.36 11.88 2.16
CA SER A 207 32.64 10.65 1.43
C SER A 207 31.72 10.51 0.22
N LEU A 208 32.30 10.14 -0.92
CA LEU A 208 31.55 9.86 -2.13
C LEU A 208 30.76 8.55 -1.96
N ILE A 209 29.49 8.56 -2.35
CA ILE A 209 28.64 7.37 -2.34
C ILE A 209 28.61 6.79 -3.75
N GLU A 210 29.12 5.59 -3.94
CA GLU A 210 29.16 4.92 -5.25
C GLU A 210 28.34 3.64 -5.22
N ILE A 211 27.38 3.50 -6.13
CA ILE A 211 26.54 2.31 -6.26
C ILE A 211 26.72 1.67 -7.62
N GLU A 212 26.72 0.34 -7.65
CA GLU A 212 26.73 -0.45 -8.89
C GLU A 212 25.34 -1.02 -9.16
N MET A 213 24.82 -0.74 -10.34
CA MET A 213 23.49 -1.07 -10.83
C MET A 213 23.61 -2.15 -11.90
N SER A 214 22.88 -3.23 -11.69
CA SER A 214 22.82 -4.37 -12.60
C SER A 214 21.60 -4.30 -13.51
N PRO A 215 21.77 -4.50 -14.83
CA PRO A 215 20.69 -4.43 -15.79
C PRO A 215 19.71 -5.60 -15.64
N VAL A 216 18.44 -5.29 -15.85
CA VAL A 216 17.32 -6.24 -15.78
C VAL A 216 17.13 -6.89 -17.16
N THR A 217 17.63 -8.10 -17.33
CA THR A 217 17.70 -8.74 -18.65
C THR A 217 16.44 -9.51 -19.08
N LYS A 218 15.47 -9.81 -18.20
CA LYS A 218 14.05 -10.18 -18.47
C LYS A 218 13.39 -10.60 -17.15
N GLY A 219 12.10 -10.35 -17.02
CA GLY A 219 11.34 -10.62 -15.79
C GLY A 219 10.93 -12.09 -15.63
N THR A 220 11.01 -12.59 -14.39
CA THR A 220 10.53 -13.90 -13.91
C THR A 220 9.25 -13.74 -13.10
N THR A 221 8.42 -14.79 -13.03
CA THR A 221 7.24 -14.86 -12.14
C THR A 221 7.56 -15.48 -10.77
N PRO A 222 6.81 -15.13 -9.70
CA PRO A 222 7.19 -15.37 -8.28
C PRO A 222 7.08 -16.79 -7.73
N GLU A 223 6.33 -17.67 -8.37
CA GLU A 223 5.92 -18.98 -7.83
C GLU A 223 7.07 -20.01 -7.73
N SER A 224 8.24 -19.69 -8.29
CA SER A 224 9.46 -20.48 -8.17
C SER A 224 10.54 -19.82 -7.29
N MET A 225 10.17 -18.75 -6.57
CA MET A 225 11.06 -18.09 -5.60
C MET A 225 10.99 -18.83 -4.27
N ASP A 226 12.14 -19.17 -3.73
CA ASP A 226 12.22 -19.54 -2.31
C ASP A 226 11.76 -18.32 -1.47
N ASN A 227 11.07 -18.59 -0.36
CA ASN A 227 10.51 -17.58 0.55
C ASN A 227 9.30 -16.75 0.03
N VAL A 228 8.45 -17.32 -0.84
CA VAL A 228 7.22 -16.67 -1.33
C VAL A 228 5.96 -17.46 -0.98
N ALA A 229 4.86 -16.76 -0.71
CA ALA A 229 3.52 -17.34 -0.64
C ALA A 229 2.52 -16.50 -1.45
N ILE A 230 1.54 -17.17 -2.06
CA ILE A 230 0.40 -16.52 -2.71
C ILE A 230 -0.84 -16.78 -1.86
N ILE A 231 -1.52 -15.72 -1.47
CA ILE A 231 -2.67 -15.71 -0.57
C ILE A 231 -3.75 -14.88 -1.24
N ASP A 232 -4.77 -15.56 -1.76
CA ASP A 232 -5.76 -14.96 -2.66
C ASP A 232 -5.07 -14.18 -3.80
N ASP A 233 -5.34 -12.88 -3.92
CA ASP A 233 -4.71 -12.01 -4.92
C ASP A 233 -3.42 -11.32 -4.42
N VAL A 234 -2.95 -11.65 -3.21
CA VAL A 234 -1.76 -11.05 -2.58
C VAL A 234 -0.58 -12.01 -2.63
N MET A 235 0.53 -11.57 -3.23
CA MET A 235 1.81 -12.29 -3.19
C MET A 235 2.67 -11.74 -2.07
N ILE A 236 3.08 -12.58 -1.12
CA ILE A 236 3.99 -12.25 -0.02
C ILE A 236 5.39 -12.77 -0.32
N PHE A 237 6.39 -11.96 -0.03
CA PHE A 237 7.81 -12.28 -0.12
C PHE A 237 8.45 -12.10 1.25
N ALA A 238 9.33 -13.02 1.63
CA ALA A 238 10.10 -12.95 2.87
C ALA A 238 11.61 -12.99 2.56
N GLU A 239 12.24 -11.83 2.46
CA GLU A 239 13.68 -11.74 2.25
C GLU A 239 14.42 -11.90 3.58
N THR A 240 15.40 -12.79 3.61
CA THR A 240 16.19 -13.11 4.79
C THR A 240 17.60 -12.56 4.69
N SER A 241 18.10 -12.01 5.79
CA SER A 241 19.51 -11.66 5.99
C SER A 241 19.93 -12.12 7.38
N ARG A 242 21.10 -12.73 7.52
CA ARG A 242 21.58 -13.27 8.80
C ARG A 242 22.88 -12.60 9.21
N GLN A 243 22.91 -12.09 10.44
CA GLN A 243 24.11 -11.58 11.10
C GLN A 243 24.25 -12.27 12.45
N GLY A 244 25.11 -13.28 12.48
CA GLY A 244 25.26 -14.16 13.64
C GLY A 244 23.95 -14.86 14.02
N SER A 245 23.59 -14.79 15.31
CA SER A 245 22.31 -15.31 15.83
C SER A 245 21.09 -14.44 15.51
N THR A 246 21.25 -13.30 14.85
CA THR A 246 20.13 -12.44 14.45
C THR A 246 19.75 -12.73 12.99
N LEU A 247 18.51 -13.17 12.79
CA LEU A 247 17.89 -13.29 11.48
C LEU A 247 16.97 -12.09 11.25
N GLU A 248 17.29 -11.29 10.24
CA GLU A 248 16.45 -10.23 9.71
C GLU A 248 15.55 -10.80 8.61
N VAL A 249 14.25 -10.48 8.68
CA VAL A 249 13.24 -10.86 7.69
C VAL A 249 12.47 -9.64 7.25
N LEU A 250 12.66 -9.25 5.99
CA LEU A 250 11.87 -8.21 5.33
C LEU A 250 10.66 -8.87 4.64
N ILE A 251 9.46 -8.49 5.09
CA ILE A 251 8.21 -8.97 4.49
C ILE A 251 7.65 -7.93 3.53
N SER A 252 7.45 -8.32 2.28
CA SER A 252 6.90 -7.48 1.23
C SER A 252 5.68 -8.11 0.58
N ALA A 253 4.81 -7.28 0.00
CA ALA A 253 3.57 -7.72 -0.64
C ALA A 253 3.40 -7.14 -2.04
N VAL A 254 2.76 -7.88 -2.93
CA VAL A 254 2.21 -7.40 -4.20
C VAL A 254 0.72 -7.69 -4.19
N ALA A 255 -0.10 -6.69 -4.51
CA ALA A 255 -1.55 -6.84 -4.46
C ALA A 255 -2.24 -5.99 -5.54
N PRO A 256 -3.52 -6.26 -5.82
CA PRO A 256 -4.35 -5.39 -6.64
C PRO A 256 -4.43 -3.96 -6.09
N LYS A 257 -4.76 -3.00 -6.97
CA LYS A 257 -4.68 -1.56 -6.69
C LYS A 257 -5.57 -1.05 -5.55
N ASP A 258 -6.65 -1.74 -5.31
CA ASP A 258 -7.60 -1.46 -4.23
C ASP A 258 -7.04 -1.81 -2.85
N PHE A 259 -6.02 -2.67 -2.74
CA PHE A 259 -5.32 -2.94 -1.49
C PHE A 259 -4.34 -1.81 -1.18
N LYS A 260 -4.59 -1.10 -0.09
CA LYS A 260 -3.75 -0.01 0.44
C LYS A 260 -3.14 -0.42 1.78
N ASP A 261 -2.05 0.24 2.16
CA ASP A 261 -1.43 0.16 3.49
C ASP A 261 -1.19 -1.27 4.01
N ILE A 262 -0.69 -2.17 3.14
CA ILE A 262 -0.48 -3.57 3.49
C ILE A 262 0.58 -3.70 4.59
N ARG A 263 0.24 -4.36 5.69
CA ARG A 263 1.15 -4.68 6.79
C ARG A 263 0.91 -6.07 7.36
N PHE A 264 1.97 -6.58 8.00
CA PHE A 264 1.96 -7.89 8.67
C PHE A 264 2.17 -7.77 10.17
N HIS A 265 2.75 -6.64 10.60
CA HIS A 265 2.96 -6.34 12.01
C HIS A 265 1.64 -6.02 12.72
N LEU A 266 1.58 -6.46 13.98
CA LEU A 266 0.43 -6.34 14.87
C LEU A 266 0.74 -5.29 15.96
N TYR A 267 0.00 -4.19 15.96
CA TYR A 267 0.13 -3.15 16.98
C TYR A 267 -0.47 -3.61 18.32
N GLU A 268 -0.07 -2.98 19.43
CA GLU A 268 -0.56 -3.34 20.77
C GLU A 268 -2.09 -3.38 20.90
N PRO A 269 -2.88 -2.39 20.41
CA PRO A 269 -4.34 -2.46 20.51
C PRO A 269 -4.95 -3.64 19.75
N GLU A 270 -4.25 -4.14 18.73
CA GLU A 270 -4.73 -5.24 17.90
C GLU A 270 -4.40 -6.61 18.50
N LYS A 271 -3.39 -6.69 19.37
CA LYS A 271 -3.04 -7.89 20.14
C LYS A 271 -4.17 -8.32 21.07
N GLU A 272 -5.06 -7.41 21.45
CA GLU A 272 -6.25 -7.71 22.24
C GLU A 272 -7.27 -8.54 21.45
N VAL A 273 -7.33 -8.36 20.13
CA VAL A 273 -8.32 -9.00 19.23
C VAL A 273 -7.71 -10.16 18.44
N LEU A 274 -6.42 -10.07 18.12
CA LEU A 274 -5.66 -11.04 17.32
C LEU A 274 -4.49 -11.58 18.15
N LYS A 275 -4.52 -12.88 18.47
CA LYS A 275 -3.61 -13.47 19.46
C LYS A 275 -2.23 -13.85 18.91
N ASP A 276 -2.12 -14.03 17.59
CA ASP A 276 -0.89 -14.49 16.95
C ASP A 276 -0.28 -13.38 16.11
N SER A 277 1.04 -13.22 16.24
CA SER A 277 1.85 -12.36 15.37
C SER A 277 2.70 -13.20 14.43
N VAL A 278 3.25 -12.56 13.41
CA VAL A 278 4.30 -13.16 12.59
C VAL A 278 5.37 -13.78 13.49
N HIS A 279 5.79 -15.02 13.18
CA HIS A 279 6.80 -15.76 13.93
C HIS A 279 7.54 -16.74 13.03
N ILE A 280 8.66 -17.29 13.51
CA ILE A 280 9.39 -18.36 12.81
C ILE A 280 9.25 -19.66 13.59
N ILE A 281 9.06 -20.77 12.86
CA ILE A 281 9.09 -22.13 13.38
C ILE A 281 10.28 -22.87 12.75
N ASP A 282 11.08 -23.57 13.56
CA ASP A 282 12.15 -24.44 13.05
C ASP A 282 11.67 -25.88 12.82
N LYS A 283 12.55 -26.73 12.26
CA LYS A 283 12.25 -28.15 12.02
C LYS A 283 11.92 -28.95 13.30
N LYS A 284 12.34 -28.47 14.48
CA LYS A 284 12.07 -29.10 15.78
C LYS A 284 10.77 -28.60 16.43
N GLY A 285 10.14 -27.58 15.84
CA GLY A 285 8.91 -26.97 16.35
C GLY A 285 9.14 -25.83 17.35
N ASN A 286 10.37 -25.33 17.51
CA ASN A 286 10.60 -24.15 18.35
C ASN A 286 10.06 -22.91 17.67
N ILE A 287 9.42 -22.03 18.44
CA ILE A 287 8.80 -20.79 17.98
C ILE A 287 9.66 -19.60 18.37
N TYR A 288 10.02 -18.78 17.39
CA TYR A 288 10.78 -17.55 17.56
C TYR A 288 9.91 -16.35 17.21
N LYS A 289 9.76 -15.42 18.15
CA LYS A 289 8.96 -14.20 17.98
C LYS A 289 9.85 -13.03 17.55
N PRO A 290 9.29 -12.03 16.84
CA PRO A 290 10.05 -10.86 16.43
C PRO A 290 10.49 -10.03 17.64
N ASP A 291 11.73 -9.55 17.63
CA ASP A 291 12.29 -8.62 18.59
C ASP A 291 12.02 -7.17 18.15
N ASP A 292 10.93 -6.61 18.68
CA ASP A 292 10.56 -5.21 18.47
C ASP A 292 11.58 -4.22 19.04
N GLY A 293 12.35 -4.62 20.05
CA GLY A 293 13.42 -3.82 20.63
C GLY A 293 14.54 -3.60 19.63
N LYS A 294 15.04 -4.68 19.01
CA LYS A 294 16.05 -4.60 17.94
C LYS A 294 15.56 -3.82 16.74
N ARG A 295 14.31 -4.03 16.31
CA ARG A 295 13.70 -3.26 15.22
C ARG A 295 13.72 -1.76 15.53
N LYS A 296 13.27 -1.36 16.73
CA LYS A 296 13.24 0.05 17.16
C LYS A 296 14.66 0.63 17.28
N GLN A 297 15.60 -0.10 17.90
CA GLN A 297 17.00 0.32 18.03
C GLN A 297 17.66 0.55 16.67
N ASN A 298 17.38 -0.35 15.72
CA ASN A 298 17.88 -0.23 14.36
C ASN A 298 17.09 0.77 13.51
N ASN A 299 16.03 1.39 14.05
CA ASN A 299 15.09 2.28 13.35
C ASN A 299 14.47 1.61 12.12
N GLU A 300 14.29 0.31 12.15
CA GLU A 300 13.81 -0.45 11.00
C GLU A 300 12.29 -0.31 10.83
N ARG A 301 11.85 -0.37 9.57
CA ARG A 301 10.44 -0.26 9.19
C ARG A 301 9.63 -1.42 9.78
N ILE A 302 8.32 -1.24 9.84
CA ILE A 302 7.44 -2.14 10.59
C ILE A 302 7.36 -3.58 10.04
N ASN A 303 7.59 -3.76 8.74
CA ASN A 303 7.64 -5.07 8.09
C ASN A 303 9.06 -5.65 8.02
N ASN A 304 10.07 -4.97 8.59
CA ASN A 304 11.41 -5.51 8.76
C ASN A 304 11.54 -6.05 10.18
N LEU A 305 11.54 -7.37 10.31
CA LEU A 305 11.45 -8.09 11.56
C LEU A 305 12.80 -8.72 11.92
N HIS A 306 13.18 -8.67 13.18
CA HIS A 306 14.39 -9.32 13.69
C HIS A 306 14.03 -10.50 14.57
N PHE A 307 14.75 -11.60 14.45
CA PHE A 307 14.55 -12.82 15.23
C PHE A 307 15.87 -13.30 15.80
N ASP A 308 15.84 -13.72 17.06
CA ASP A 308 16.99 -14.33 17.72
C ASP A 308 16.94 -15.84 17.58
N ILE A 309 17.71 -16.34 16.61
CA ILE A 309 17.72 -17.73 16.18
C ILE A 309 19.17 -18.22 16.11
N PRO A 310 19.55 -19.28 16.86
CA PRO A 310 20.90 -19.85 16.79
C PRO A 310 21.32 -20.18 15.35
N GLU A 311 22.59 -19.93 15.00
CA GLU A 311 23.10 -20.03 13.63
C GLU A 311 22.94 -21.43 13.01
N GLU A 312 23.06 -22.46 13.84
CA GLU A 312 22.92 -23.86 13.47
C GLU A 312 21.46 -24.32 13.25
N THR A 313 20.49 -23.42 13.39
CA THR A 313 19.07 -23.76 13.27
C THR A 313 18.65 -23.82 11.80
N GLU A 314 18.35 -25.03 11.33
CA GLU A 314 17.91 -25.29 9.95
C GLU A 314 16.39 -25.47 9.82
N GLY A 315 15.89 -25.36 8.58
CA GLY A 315 14.50 -25.65 8.24
C GLY A 315 13.52 -24.62 8.80
N LEU A 316 13.92 -23.35 8.75
CA LEU A 316 13.12 -22.23 9.26
C LEU A 316 11.91 -21.99 8.35
N LYS A 317 10.77 -21.72 8.96
CA LYS A 317 9.53 -21.32 8.29
C LYS A 317 9.00 -20.05 8.92
N LEU A 318 8.77 -19.02 8.12
CA LEU A 318 8.02 -17.86 8.54
C LEU A 318 6.54 -18.20 8.52
N VAL A 319 5.85 -17.94 9.62
CA VAL A 319 4.41 -18.05 9.74
C VAL A 319 3.82 -16.65 9.71
N VAL A 320 2.96 -16.41 8.72
CA VAL A 320 2.18 -15.18 8.58
C VAL A 320 0.73 -15.50 9.01
N PRO A 321 0.31 -15.12 10.22
CA PRO A 321 -1.03 -15.44 10.71
C PRO A 321 -2.11 -14.49 10.15
N GLN A 322 -1.74 -13.28 9.75
CA GLN A 322 -2.66 -12.33 9.13
C GLN A 322 -1.97 -11.34 8.19
N ILE A 323 -2.77 -10.81 7.26
CA ILE A 323 -2.43 -9.67 6.41
C ILE A 323 -3.43 -8.57 6.72
N PHE A 324 -2.95 -7.37 7.01
CA PHE A 324 -3.77 -6.17 7.16
C PHE A 324 -3.65 -5.29 5.93
N TYR A 325 -4.73 -4.64 5.53
CA TYR A 325 -4.77 -3.69 4.44
C TYR A 325 -6.01 -2.82 4.57
N SER A 326 -6.04 -1.70 3.86
CA SER A 326 -7.20 -0.82 3.75
C SER A 326 -7.75 -0.82 2.32
N ARG A 327 -9.06 -0.61 2.19
CA ARG A 327 -9.70 -0.24 0.91
C ARG A 327 -10.50 1.04 1.13
N ARG A 328 -10.44 1.94 0.17
CA ARG A 328 -11.20 3.19 0.21
C ARG A 328 -12.50 3.06 -0.58
N TYR A 329 -13.60 3.43 0.05
CA TYR A 329 -14.88 3.69 -0.60
C TYR A 329 -15.01 5.21 -0.84
N ASP A 330 -14.81 5.63 -2.08
CA ASP A 330 -14.89 7.02 -2.52
C ASP A 330 -16.00 7.28 -3.56
N GLN A 331 -16.69 6.24 -4.03
CA GLN A 331 -17.72 6.33 -5.07
C GLN A 331 -18.86 7.26 -4.66
N ASN A 332 -18.77 8.52 -5.10
CA ASN A 332 -19.72 9.64 -4.88
C ASN A 332 -20.11 9.97 -3.43
N GLY A 333 -19.60 9.21 -2.44
CA GLY A 333 -19.94 9.31 -1.02
C GLY A 333 -21.42 9.05 -0.71
N ILE A 334 -21.74 8.94 0.59
CA ILE A 334 -23.11 8.89 1.09
C ILE A 334 -23.50 10.29 1.56
N LYS A 335 -24.39 10.94 0.81
CA LYS A 335 -24.99 12.22 1.21
C LYS A 335 -26.01 12.00 2.32
N VAL A 336 -25.79 12.60 3.48
CA VAL A 336 -26.71 12.56 4.62
C VAL A 336 -26.91 13.95 5.22
N ALA A 337 -28.10 14.17 5.80
CA ALA A 337 -28.29 15.32 6.67
C ALA A 337 -27.46 15.13 7.94
N MET A 338 -26.95 16.22 8.52
CA MET A 338 -26.27 16.14 9.81
C MET A 338 -27.29 15.78 10.90
N PRO A 339 -27.05 14.78 11.76
CA PRO A 339 -27.90 14.53 12.93
C PRO A 339 -27.88 15.74 13.87
N GLU A 340 -29.04 16.07 14.44
CA GLU A 340 -29.08 17.02 15.56
C GLU A 340 -28.46 16.39 16.81
N LEU A 341 -28.00 17.24 17.74
CA LEU A 341 -27.37 16.79 18.98
C LEU A 341 -28.30 15.83 19.75
N GLY A 342 -27.79 14.64 20.09
CA GLY A 342 -28.55 13.60 20.78
C GLY A 342 -29.61 12.88 19.95
N LYS A 343 -29.73 13.19 18.64
CA LYS A 343 -30.65 12.50 17.72
C LYS A 343 -29.89 11.54 16.81
N GLU A 344 -30.58 10.46 16.47
CA GLU A 344 -30.13 9.45 15.52
C GLU A 344 -30.86 9.61 14.18
N ILE A 345 -30.12 9.43 13.08
CA ILE A 345 -30.68 9.32 11.73
C ILE A 345 -30.38 7.93 11.17
N ARG A 346 -31.35 7.39 10.43
CA ARG A 346 -31.18 6.12 9.72
C ARG A 346 -30.52 6.37 8.37
N ILE A 347 -29.43 5.65 8.08
CA ILE A 347 -28.68 5.78 6.83
C ILE A 347 -29.00 4.60 5.89
N ASN A 348 -28.95 3.37 6.40
CA ASN A 348 -29.20 2.12 5.66
C ASN A 348 -28.54 2.08 4.27
N LYS A 349 -27.23 2.29 4.20
CA LYS A 349 -26.50 2.18 2.93
C LYS A 349 -25.56 1.00 2.93
N VAL A 350 -25.69 0.18 1.90
CA VAL A 350 -24.81 -0.96 1.67
C VAL A 350 -23.68 -0.50 0.77
N LEU A 351 -22.45 -0.65 1.27
CA LEU A 351 -21.23 -0.55 0.50
C LEU A 351 -20.91 -1.94 -0.03
N ASP A 352 -20.94 -2.09 -1.35
CA ASP A 352 -20.56 -3.34 -2.01
C ASP A 352 -19.05 -3.29 -2.28
N MET A 353 -18.29 -3.94 -1.40
CA MET A 353 -16.84 -4.01 -1.48
C MET A 353 -16.43 -5.40 -1.98
N PRO A 354 -15.27 -5.56 -2.64
CA PRO A 354 -14.75 -6.89 -2.91
C PRO A 354 -14.70 -7.70 -1.61
N GLY A 355 -15.18 -8.95 -1.64
CA GLY A 355 -15.11 -9.90 -0.52
C GLY A 355 -15.98 -9.59 0.71
N SER A 356 -16.70 -8.46 0.77
CA SER A 356 -17.53 -8.08 1.91
C SER A 356 -18.66 -7.11 1.57
N ARG A 357 -19.73 -7.14 2.36
CA ARG A 357 -20.83 -6.16 2.27
C ARG A 357 -20.96 -5.42 3.58
N ILE A 358 -20.76 -4.11 3.55
CA ILE A 358 -20.79 -3.26 4.74
C ILE A 358 -22.08 -2.46 4.75
N LEU A 359 -22.86 -2.57 5.82
CA LEU A 359 -24.05 -1.80 6.05
C LEU A 359 -23.71 -0.62 6.97
N ILE A 360 -23.82 0.60 6.44
CA ILE A 360 -23.87 1.83 7.23
C ILE A 360 -25.30 1.99 7.75
N GLU A 361 -25.50 1.73 9.03
CA GLU A 361 -26.82 1.58 9.66
C GLU A 361 -27.42 2.95 10.01
N ASN A 362 -26.73 3.68 10.90
CA ASN A 362 -27.20 4.93 11.47
C ASN A 362 -26.06 5.92 11.72
N GLY A 363 -26.43 7.18 11.93
CA GLY A 363 -25.55 8.25 12.38
C GLY A 363 -26.17 9.01 13.53
N SER A 364 -25.37 9.44 14.51
CA SER A 364 -25.84 10.26 15.64
C SER A 364 -24.79 11.28 16.04
N LEU A 365 -25.22 12.44 16.52
CA LEU A 365 -24.30 13.46 17.04
C LEU A 365 -24.22 13.32 18.56
N ILE A 366 -23.07 12.86 19.04
CA ILE A 366 -22.78 12.60 20.45
C ILE A 366 -22.18 13.86 21.08
N PRO A 367 -22.70 14.32 22.24
CA PRO A 367 -22.20 15.53 22.89
C PRO A 367 -20.80 15.33 23.48
N ALA A 368 -20.05 16.42 23.56
CA ALA A 368 -18.81 16.48 24.33
C ALA A 368 -19.05 16.01 25.79
N GLY A 369 -18.10 15.27 26.34
CA GLY A 369 -18.14 14.71 27.68
C GLY A 369 -18.91 13.39 27.80
N ASP A 370 -19.50 12.88 26.73
CA ASP A 370 -20.21 11.60 26.76
C ASP A 370 -19.27 10.43 27.14
N PRO A 371 -19.65 9.56 28.09
CA PRO A 371 -18.84 8.42 28.51
C PRO A 371 -18.45 7.45 27.39
N MET A 372 -19.20 7.40 26.29
CA MET A 372 -18.89 6.52 25.15
C MET A 372 -17.70 7.01 24.31
N LEU A 373 -17.33 8.28 24.43
CA LEU A 373 -16.24 8.85 23.64
C LEU A 373 -14.88 8.46 24.24
N PRO A 374 -13.89 8.15 23.41
CA PRO A 374 -12.50 8.07 23.84
C PRO A 374 -12.06 9.37 24.51
N GLU A 375 -11.13 9.29 25.48
CA GLU A 375 -10.69 10.47 26.27
C GLU A 375 -10.27 11.66 25.40
N GLU A 376 -9.58 11.41 24.29
CA GLU A 376 -9.14 12.45 23.35
C GLU A 376 -10.30 13.14 22.63
N PHE A 377 -11.43 12.45 22.47
CA PHE A 377 -12.62 12.92 21.76
C PHE A 377 -13.66 13.54 22.69
N LYS A 378 -13.59 13.31 24.01
CA LYS A 378 -14.53 13.87 25.00
C LYS A 378 -14.59 15.39 25.01
N LYS A 379 -13.61 16.09 24.45
CA LYS A 379 -13.60 17.56 24.36
C LYS A 379 -14.49 18.12 23.25
N TYR A 380 -15.00 17.26 22.36
CA TYR A 380 -15.69 17.68 21.14
C TYR A 380 -17.04 16.98 20.99
N ASN A 381 -17.99 17.64 20.34
CA ASN A 381 -19.14 16.95 19.78
C ASN A 381 -18.65 16.03 18.64
N CYS A 382 -19.15 14.81 18.58
CA CYS A 382 -18.65 13.80 17.66
C CYS A 382 -19.79 13.16 16.86
N LEU A 383 -19.64 13.09 15.55
CA LEU A 383 -20.49 12.26 14.70
C LEU A 383 -20.13 10.79 14.93
N ARG A 384 -21.05 10.02 15.49
CA ARG A 384 -20.99 8.57 15.58
C ARG A 384 -21.65 7.95 14.36
N ILE A 385 -20.97 7.00 13.73
CA ILE A 385 -21.51 6.14 12.66
C ILE A 385 -21.50 4.71 13.16
N LEU A 386 -22.63 4.02 13.05
CA LEU A 386 -22.74 2.57 13.31
C LEU A 386 -22.69 1.82 11.99
N ALA A 387 -21.83 0.80 11.93
CA ALA A 387 -21.73 -0.07 10.76
C ALA A 387 -21.62 -1.54 11.17
N SER A 388 -22.09 -2.40 10.26
CA SER A 388 -21.89 -3.84 10.33
C SER A 388 -21.36 -4.36 9.00
N ALA A 389 -20.71 -5.52 9.02
CA ALA A 389 -20.23 -6.21 7.84
C ALA A 389 -20.77 -7.64 7.79
N THR A 390 -21.06 -8.07 6.58
CA THR A 390 -21.28 -9.48 6.26
C THR A 390 -20.18 -9.94 5.34
N LYS A 391 -19.55 -11.04 5.72
CA LYS A 391 -18.47 -11.65 4.95
C LYS A 391 -19.02 -12.28 3.68
N GLY A 392 -18.39 -12.03 2.55
CA GLY A 392 -18.74 -12.68 1.28
C GLY A 392 -18.50 -14.19 1.33
N GLU A 393 -19.31 -14.96 0.60
CA GLU A 393 -19.14 -16.41 0.51
C GLU A 393 -17.74 -16.75 -0.03
N GLY A 394 -17.00 -17.59 0.70
CA GLY A 394 -15.64 -18.02 0.32
C GLY A 394 -14.52 -17.00 0.53
N SER A 395 -14.82 -15.78 0.99
CA SER A 395 -13.79 -14.76 1.28
C SER A 395 -12.90 -15.20 2.46
N ALA A 396 -11.61 -14.84 2.47
CA ALA A 396 -10.76 -14.93 3.66
C ALA A 396 -10.82 -13.62 4.50
N GLU A 397 -11.40 -12.57 3.93
CA GLU A 397 -11.36 -11.21 4.45
C GLU A 397 -12.36 -11.01 5.60
N THR A 398 -11.96 -10.20 6.58
CA THR A 398 -12.76 -9.80 7.74
C THR A 398 -12.59 -8.30 7.92
N VAL A 399 -13.69 -7.57 8.12
CA VAL A 399 -13.61 -6.12 8.37
C VAL A 399 -13.12 -5.92 9.80
N LEU A 400 -12.05 -5.12 9.94
CA LEU A 400 -11.51 -4.72 11.23
C LEU A 400 -12.14 -3.46 11.75
N ARG A 401 -12.34 -2.46 10.89
CA ARG A 401 -13.02 -1.21 11.27
C ARG A 401 -13.39 -0.41 10.03
N VAL A 402 -14.31 0.53 10.23
CA VAL A 402 -14.79 1.44 9.20
C VAL A 402 -14.51 2.86 9.68
N ILE A 403 -13.62 3.57 8.99
CA ILE A 403 -13.16 4.90 9.37
C ILE A 403 -13.84 5.93 8.45
N PRO A 404 -14.67 6.83 8.98
CA PRO A 404 -15.35 7.83 8.19
C PRO A 404 -14.37 8.94 7.76
N SER A 405 -14.54 9.40 6.53
CA SER A 405 -13.90 10.58 5.97
C SER A 405 -14.98 11.51 5.42
N LEU A 406 -15.07 12.71 5.98
CA LEU A 406 -16.14 13.65 5.70
C LEU A 406 -15.75 14.74 4.70
N GLU A 407 -16.73 15.10 3.89
CA GLU A 407 -16.68 16.31 3.07
C GLU A 407 -17.98 17.11 3.24
N ILE A 408 -17.89 18.43 3.19
CA ILE A 408 -19.04 19.34 3.29
C ILE A 408 -19.46 19.75 1.87
N PRO A 409 -20.74 19.58 1.48
CA PRO A 409 -21.24 20.08 0.20
C PRO A 409 -21.18 21.61 0.12
N GLU A 410 -20.68 22.14 -0.99
CA GLU A 410 -20.66 23.59 -1.24
C GLU A 410 -21.92 24.07 -1.98
N THR A 411 -22.27 25.34 -1.77
CA THR A 411 -23.47 25.98 -2.33
C THR A 411 -23.48 26.03 -3.86
N LEU A 412 -22.31 26.10 -4.49
CA LEU A 412 -22.14 26.20 -5.95
C LEU A 412 -21.85 24.85 -6.63
N GLY A 413 -22.08 23.75 -5.91
CA GLY A 413 -21.73 22.40 -6.36
C GLY A 413 -20.28 22.05 -6.03
N GLY A 414 -20.05 20.77 -5.73
CA GLY A 414 -18.76 20.28 -5.24
C GLY A 414 -18.75 20.02 -3.73
N PHE A 415 -17.60 19.60 -3.22
CA PHE A 415 -17.39 19.29 -1.82
C PHE A 415 -16.05 19.82 -1.35
N ARG A 416 -16.04 20.31 -0.11
CA ARG A 416 -14.84 20.77 0.59
C ARG A 416 -14.39 19.71 1.59
N LEU A 417 -13.09 19.40 1.58
CA LEU A 417 -12.44 18.66 2.67
C LEU A 417 -12.35 19.54 3.91
N VAL A 418 -12.64 18.95 5.06
CA VAL A 418 -12.53 19.61 6.37
C VAL A 418 -11.39 19.01 7.17
N SER A 419 -10.78 19.82 8.03
CA SER A 419 -9.91 19.30 9.08
C SER A 419 -10.76 18.42 9.99
N GLN A 420 -10.37 17.16 10.13
CA GLN A 420 -11.14 16.16 10.85
C GLN A 420 -10.21 15.19 11.58
N SER A 421 -10.72 14.65 12.66
CA SER A 421 -10.14 13.53 13.38
C SER A 421 -11.17 12.43 13.49
N ALA A 422 -10.76 11.18 13.27
CA ALA A 422 -11.63 10.02 13.37
C ALA A 422 -11.03 8.97 14.30
N TYR A 423 -11.91 8.25 14.97
CA TYR A 423 -11.62 7.10 15.81
C TYR A 423 -12.57 5.98 15.43
N SER A 424 -12.10 4.73 15.41
CA SER A 424 -12.99 3.58 15.26
C SER A 424 -12.44 2.39 16.03
N ASP A 425 -13.33 1.73 16.73
CA ASP A 425 -13.03 0.51 17.47
C ASP A 425 -12.70 -0.63 16.52
N LEU A 426 -11.81 -1.52 16.97
CA LEU A 426 -11.57 -2.80 16.31
C LEU A 426 -12.78 -3.71 16.49
N TRP A 427 -13.22 -4.30 15.39
CA TRP A 427 -14.37 -5.18 15.36
C TRP A 427 -13.95 -6.60 15.72
N GLY A 428 -14.71 -7.20 16.63
CA GLY A 428 -14.59 -8.62 16.96
C GLY A 428 -15.33 -9.53 15.99
N ILE A 429 -15.64 -10.74 16.46
CA ILE A 429 -16.38 -11.78 15.73
C ILE A 429 -17.77 -11.29 15.29
N GLU A 430 -18.35 -10.33 16.01
CA GLU A 430 -19.67 -9.78 15.72
C GLU A 430 -19.73 -8.94 14.43
N GLN A 431 -18.57 -8.55 13.87
CA GLN A 431 -18.47 -7.78 12.61
C GLN A 431 -19.38 -6.55 12.60
N ARG A 432 -19.42 -5.85 13.74
CA ARG A 432 -20.22 -4.64 13.96
C ARG A 432 -19.50 -3.76 14.95
N GLY A 433 -19.57 -2.45 14.73
CA GLY A 433 -18.95 -1.48 15.62
C GLY A 433 -19.27 -0.06 15.20
N TYR A 434 -18.75 0.90 15.97
CA TYR A 434 -18.94 2.31 15.70
C TYR A 434 -17.61 3.03 15.44
N SER A 435 -17.75 4.17 14.79
CA SER A 435 -16.68 5.13 14.56
C SER A 435 -17.16 6.51 14.97
N PHE A 436 -16.25 7.31 15.53
CA PHE A 436 -16.48 8.71 15.85
C PHE A 436 -15.66 9.59 14.91
N ALA A 437 -16.24 10.71 14.49
CA ALA A 437 -15.51 11.75 13.80
C ALA A 437 -15.86 13.11 14.41
N THR A 438 -14.84 13.96 14.58
CA THR A 438 -15.00 15.38 14.89
C THR A 438 -14.32 16.18 13.78
N PHE A 439 -14.86 17.35 13.47
CA PHE A 439 -14.36 18.21 12.40
C PHE A 439 -14.73 19.67 12.64
N ASP A 440 -14.01 20.56 11.97
CA ASP A 440 -14.27 22.00 12.04
C ASP A 440 -15.70 22.33 11.59
N GLU A 441 -16.37 23.23 12.31
CA GLU A 441 -17.73 23.69 11.99
C GLU A 441 -18.84 22.61 12.13
N ILE A 442 -18.58 21.51 12.86
CA ILE A 442 -19.57 20.44 13.09
C ILE A 442 -20.93 20.96 13.57
N GLU A 443 -20.94 22.00 14.42
CA GLU A 443 -22.18 22.60 14.97
C GLU A 443 -23.00 23.39 13.94
N LYS A 444 -22.36 23.88 12.87
CA LYS A 444 -23.00 24.72 11.83
C LYS A 444 -23.36 23.89 10.59
N THR A 445 -22.85 22.69 10.50
CA THR A 445 -22.97 21.83 9.32
C THR A 445 -24.34 21.17 9.26
N ARG A 446 -25.04 21.32 8.12
CA ARG A 446 -26.39 20.76 7.92
C ARG A 446 -26.42 19.51 7.06
N LYS A 447 -25.44 19.33 6.20
CA LYS A 447 -25.33 18.22 5.25
C LYS A 447 -23.87 17.81 5.16
N ILE A 448 -23.64 16.52 5.03
CA ILE A 448 -22.31 15.93 4.91
C ILE A 448 -22.32 14.88 3.79
N ASN A 449 -21.14 14.64 3.24
CA ASN A 449 -20.86 13.53 2.35
C ASN A 449 -19.89 12.58 3.07
N LEU A 450 -20.32 11.34 3.29
CA LEU A 450 -19.52 10.34 3.98
C LEU A 450 -18.80 9.46 2.96
N LYS A 451 -17.47 9.44 3.04
CA LYS A 451 -16.59 8.44 2.43
C LYS A 451 -16.02 7.56 3.55
N PHE A 452 -15.45 6.42 3.20
CA PHE A 452 -14.95 5.49 4.20
C PHE A 452 -13.61 4.89 3.78
N ASP A 453 -12.67 4.88 4.71
CA ASP A 453 -11.52 3.99 4.66
C ASP A 453 -11.85 2.76 5.50
N ILE A 454 -11.82 1.58 4.90
CA ILE A 454 -12.20 0.34 5.55
C ILE A 454 -10.95 -0.49 5.72
N GLU A 455 -10.64 -0.85 6.96
CA GLU A 455 -9.53 -1.73 7.26
C GLU A 455 -10.00 -3.18 7.32
N TYR A 456 -9.19 -4.05 6.74
CA TYR A 456 -9.44 -5.47 6.61
C TYR A 456 -8.30 -6.28 7.23
N THR A 457 -8.64 -7.51 7.61
CA THR A 457 -7.68 -8.57 7.85
C THR A 457 -8.04 -9.79 7.04
N MET A 458 -7.06 -10.40 6.39
CA MET A 458 -7.12 -11.79 5.96
C MET A 458 -6.46 -12.64 7.03
N LYS A 459 -7.12 -13.72 7.46
CA LYS A 459 -6.61 -14.63 8.48
C LYS A 459 -6.05 -15.91 7.85
N GLY A 460 -4.86 -16.29 8.26
CA GLY A 460 -4.15 -17.51 7.87
C GLY A 460 -4.35 -18.66 8.88
N PRO A 461 -3.30 -19.45 9.20
CA PRO A 461 -1.87 -19.17 8.99
C PRO A 461 -1.33 -19.59 7.62
N TRP A 462 -0.39 -18.81 7.09
CA TRP A 462 0.38 -19.17 5.89
C TRP A 462 1.84 -19.39 6.24
N GLU A 463 2.40 -20.49 5.76
CA GLU A 463 3.80 -20.85 5.98
C GLU A 463 4.64 -20.54 4.76
N ILE A 464 5.76 -19.85 4.99
CA ILE A 464 6.76 -19.52 3.98
C ILE A 464 8.08 -20.16 4.42
N GLY A 465 8.56 -21.14 3.66
CA GLY A 465 9.88 -21.73 3.93
C GLY A 465 10.97 -20.67 3.74
N LEU A 466 11.86 -20.55 4.73
CA LEU A 466 13.00 -19.64 4.72
C LEU A 466 14.28 -20.44 4.42
N LYS A 467 14.99 -20.09 3.35
CA LYS A 467 16.30 -20.67 3.02
C LYS A 467 17.46 -19.72 3.33
#